data_AF-A0A7H1PUX0-F1
#
_entry.id   AF-A0A7H1PUX0-F1
#
_cell.length_a   1.000
_cell.length_b   1.000
_cell.length_c   1.000
_cell.angle_alpha   90.00
_cell.angle_beta   90.00
_cell.angle_gamma   90.00
#
_symmetry.space_group_name_H-M   'P 1'
#
loop_
_entity.id
_entity.type
_entity.pdbx_description
1 polymer ?
#
loop_
_entity_poly.entity_id
_entity_poly.type
_entity_poly.pdbx_seq_one_letter_code
_entity_poly.pdbx_strand_id
1 'polypeptide(L)'
;MRHITTHDTPATGLRGIGDTSWHTRGACHGMDVEDADAVFFPGPRDHEEIAEAKELCGWCPVRRECLDFALENVLKEGVWGGLTEAERRPLHDNLHRRLDYRRVTAVFQGRDVHLTEAERQVVIDHAYVRGWQPDRLAGALQISHKHARDLLRQAANKVFDRDRNYGVPRSKKKRKKTSKAKGTPAPAVSGTQQPAGRPAASTPAHALLGKAA
;
A
#
# COMPACT_ATOMS: atom_id res chain seq x y z
N MET A 1 -9.16 4.23 -11.00
CA MET A 1 -7.88 4.85 -11.38
C MET A 1 -6.96 4.75 -10.18
N ARG A 2 -5.71 4.30 -10.36
CA ARG A 2 -4.72 4.34 -9.29
C ARG A 2 -4.23 5.77 -9.15
N HIS A 3 -4.03 6.20 -7.92
CA HIS A 3 -3.08 7.27 -7.68
C HIS A 3 -1.71 6.63 -7.85
N ILE A 4 -1.05 6.85 -8.99
CA ILE A 4 0.42 6.80 -9.02
C ILE A 4 0.84 7.68 -7.86
N THR A 5 1.69 7.16 -6.98
CA THR A 5 2.22 7.84 -5.80
C THR A 5 2.53 9.29 -6.14
N THR A 6 1.58 10.18 -5.83
CA THR A 6 1.84 11.61 -5.84
C THR A 6 2.91 11.83 -4.79
N HIS A 7 3.96 12.58 -5.13
CA HIS A 7 5.11 12.91 -4.28
C HIS A 7 4.73 13.77 -3.04
N ASP A 8 3.47 13.73 -2.63
CA ASP A 8 2.95 14.44 -1.47
C ASP A 8 2.91 13.51 -0.26
N THR A 9 3.32 14.09 0.86
CA THR A 9 3.46 13.45 2.17
C THR A 9 2.26 12.59 2.52
N PRO A 10 2.40 11.25 2.67
CA PRO A 10 1.27 10.43 3.04
C PRO A 10 0.93 10.63 4.53
N ALA A 11 -0.31 11.01 4.83
CA ALA A 11 -0.84 11.19 6.19
C ALA A 11 -0.62 9.97 7.14
N THR A 12 -0.29 8.82 6.57
CA THR A 12 -0.10 7.54 7.27
C THR A 12 1.35 7.21 7.63
N GLY A 13 2.36 8.00 7.23
CA GLY A 13 3.79 7.71 7.49
C GLY A 13 4.29 6.39 6.90
N LEU A 14 3.61 5.87 5.87
CA LEU A 14 4.01 4.68 5.11
C LEU A 14 4.44 5.11 3.72
N ARG A 15 5.64 4.70 3.32
CA ARG A 15 6.19 4.97 1.99
C ARG A 15 5.52 4.09 0.93
N GLY A 16 5.24 4.68 -0.23
CA GLY A 16 4.83 3.90 -1.40
C GLY A 16 6.00 3.14 -2.05
N ILE A 17 5.70 2.15 -2.88
CA ILE A 17 6.74 1.55 -3.74
C ILE A 17 7.26 2.63 -4.70
N GLY A 18 8.58 2.84 -4.71
CA GLY A 18 9.23 3.87 -5.54
C GLY A 18 9.05 5.32 -5.07
N ASP A 19 8.40 5.55 -3.94
CA ASP A 19 8.24 6.91 -3.40
C ASP A 19 9.53 7.38 -2.69
N THR A 20 10.13 8.44 -3.23
CA THR A 20 11.35 9.09 -2.71
C THR A 20 11.08 10.48 -2.12
N SER A 21 9.82 10.94 -2.07
CA SER A 21 9.46 12.28 -1.58
C SER A 21 9.86 12.53 -0.13
N TRP A 22 10.03 11.47 0.66
CA TRP A 22 10.47 11.54 2.05
C TRP A 22 11.94 11.94 2.21
N HIS A 23 12.79 11.75 1.19
CA HIS A 23 14.23 12.08 1.27
C HIS A 23 14.45 13.56 1.60
N THR A 24 13.67 14.45 0.98
CA THR A 24 13.79 15.91 1.15
C THR A 24 13.38 16.40 2.54
N ARG A 25 12.72 15.54 3.33
CA ARG A 25 12.31 15.82 4.72
C ARG A 25 13.28 15.23 5.74
N GLY A 26 14.35 14.55 5.30
CA GLY A 26 15.38 14.01 6.18
C GLY A 26 16.11 15.11 6.93
N ALA A 27 16.38 14.91 8.22
CA ALA A 27 17.22 15.81 9.00
C ALA A 27 18.63 15.95 8.41
N CYS A 28 19.15 14.88 7.81
CA CYS A 28 20.43 14.85 7.11
C CYS A 28 20.38 15.44 5.69
N HIS A 29 19.20 15.84 5.20
CA HIS A 29 19.08 16.36 3.85
C HIS A 29 19.76 17.73 3.73
N GLY A 30 20.64 17.87 2.74
CA GLY A 30 21.34 19.13 2.47
C GLY A 30 22.61 19.33 3.28
N MET A 31 23.03 18.34 4.07
CA MET A 31 24.40 18.27 4.57
C MET A 31 25.38 18.13 3.40
N ASP A 32 26.62 18.57 3.62
CA ASP A 32 27.70 18.30 2.68
C ASP A 32 27.94 16.80 2.53
N VAL A 33 28.43 16.37 1.37
CA VAL A 33 28.65 14.95 1.07
C VAL A 33 29.75 14.39 1.96
N GLU A 34 30.82 15.14 2.22
CA GLU A 34 31.94 14.70 3.06
C GLU A 34 31.50 14.54 4.52
N ASP A 35 30.73 15.51 5.03
CA ASP A 35 30.14 15.45 6.38
C ASP A 35 29.16 14.28 6.52
N ALA A 36 28.32 14.05 5.50
CA ALA A 36 27.36 12.95 5.50
C ALA A 36 28.05 11.59 5.54
N ASP A 37 29.11 11.43 4.75
CA ASP A 37 29.88 10.18 4.72
C ASP A 37 30.58 9.93 6.06
N ALA A 38 31.20 10.95 6.65
CA ALA A 38 31.86 10.85 7.95
C ALA A 38 30.90 10.45 9.08
N VAL A 39 29.70 11.07 9.13
CA VAL A 39 28.74 10.84 10.21
C VAL A 39 27.94 9.55 9.99
N PHE A 40 27.44 9.30 8.78
CA PHE A 40 26.49 8.21 8.53
C PHE A 40 27.12 6.91 8.02
N PHE A 41 28.39 6.91 7.62
CA PHE A 41 29.12 5.69 7.23
C PHE A 41 30.36 5.42 8.10
N PRO A 42 30.23 5.46 9.45
CA PRO A 42 31.33 5.19 10.35
C PRO A 42 31.72 3.71 10.38
N GLY A 43 32.98 3.43 10.71
CA GLY A 43 33.44 2.08 11.01
C GLY A 43 32.87 1.54 12.33
N PRO A 44 32.96 0.22 12.60
CA PRO A 44 32.35 -0.37 13.80
C PRO A 44 32.89 0.12 15.16
N ARG A 45 34.03 0.82 15.17
CA ARG A 45 34.72 1.31 16.38
C ARG A 45 34.62 2.83 16.56
N ASP A 46 33.95 3.51 15.64
CA ASP A 46 33.84 4.96 15.58
C ASP A 46 32.60 5.38 16.37
N HIS A 47 32.74 5.24 17.71
CA HIS A 47 31.62 5.33 18.64
C HIS A 47 31.02 6.73 18.73
N GLU A 48 31.82 7.77 18.51
CA GLU A 48 31.40 9.17 18.59
C GLU A 48 30.51 9.52 17.39
N GLU A 49 30.92 9.13 16.18
CA GLU A 49 30.21 9.31 14.93
C GLU A 49 28.92 8.50 14.90
N ILE A 50 28.93 7.26 15.41
CA ILE A 50 27.72 6.45 15.57
C ILE A 50 26.73 7.14 16.52
N ALA A 51 27.21 7.73 17.62
CA ALA A 51 26.36 8.43 18.58
C ALA A 51 25.75 9.71 17.95
N GLU A 52 26.56 10.48 17.24
CA GLU A 52 26.13 11.67 16.50
C GLU A 52 25.06 11.33 15.45
N ALA A 53 25.29 10.32 14.61
CA ALA A 53 24.31 9.88 13.61
C ALA A 53 22.99 9.43 14.24
N LYS A 54 23.06 8.74 15.38
CA LYS A 54 21.87 8.29 16.13
C LYS A 54 21.11 9.46 16.74
N GLU A 55 21.81 10.48 17.24
CA GLU A 55 21.20 11.70 17.75
C GLU A 55 20.46 12.45 16.65
N LEU A 56 21.10 12.68 15.49
CA LEU A 56 20.48 13.27 14.30
C LEU A 56 19.24 12.49 13.85
N CYS A 57 19.35 11.16 13.81
CA CYS A 57 18.20 10.31 13.49
C CYS A 57 17.09 10.37 14.53
N GLY A 58 17.39 10.66 15.79
CA GLY A 58 16.46 10.65 16.91
C GLY A 58 15.30 11.64 16.75
N TRP A 59 15.57 12.81 16.18
CA TRP A 59 14.59 13.86 15.91
C TRP A 59 14.15 13.96 14.44
N CYS A 60 14.71 13.11 13.57
CA CYS A 60 14.38 13.10 12.14
C CYS A 60 12.91 12.67 11.91
N PRO A 61 12.08 13.50 11.22
CA PRO A 61 10.66 13.22 11.05
C PRO A 61 10.38 12.01 10.14
N VAL A 62 11.35 11.61 9.32
CA VAL A 62 11.25 10.49 8.36
C VAL A 62 12.05 9.26 8.80
N ARG A 63 12.40 9.17 10.09
CA ARG A 63 13.19 8.06 10.64
C ARG A 63 12.62 6.69 10.29
N ARG A 64 11.29 6.53 10.31
CA ARG A 64 10.60 5.27 10.01
C ARG A 64 10.70 4.93 8.52
N GLU A 65 10.40 5.90 7.66
CA GLU A 65 10.51 5.74 6.21
C GLU A 65 11.95 5.42 5.78
N CYS A 66 12.94 6.04 6.41
CA CYS A 66 14.37 5.79 6.22
C CYS A 66 14.76 4.35 6.61
N LEU A 67 14.33 3.89 7.80
CA LEU A 67 14.59 2.53 8.22
C LEU A 67 13.91 1.51 7.31
N ASP A 68 12.64 1.72 6.97
CA ASP A 68 11.90 0.84 6.07
C ASP A 68 12.56 0.77 4.69
N PHE A 69 13.05 1.89 4.17
CA PHE A 69 13.81 1.92 2.93
C PHE A 69 15.09 1.09 3.02
N ALA A 70 15.87 1.24 4.09
CA ALA A 70 17.09 0.46 4.29
C ALA A 70 16.80 -1.04 4.40
N LEU A 71 15.74 -1.43 5.13
CA LEU A 71 15.33 -2.81 5.29
C LEU A 71 14.87 -3.45 3.98
N GLU A 72 14.05 -2.74 3.21
CA GLU A 72 13.46 -3.23 1.97
C GLU A 72 14.48 -3.31 0.81
N ASN A 73 15.52 -2.47 0.82
CA ASN A 73 16.59 -2.50 -0.18
C ASN A 73 17.86 -3.25 0.27
N VAL A 74 17.85 -3.85 1.47
CA VAL A 74 18.98 -4.62 2.01
C VAL A 74 20.27 -3.78 2.08
N LEU A 75 20.14 -2.52 2.53
CA LEU A 75 21.29 -1.62 2.70
C LEU A 75 22.13 -2.08 3.89
N LYS A 76 23.34 -2.56 3.59
CA LYS A 76 24.22 -3.16 4.59
C LYS A 76 24.99 -2.11 5.37
N GLU A 77 25.58 -1.13 4.70
CA GLU A 77 26.51 -0.20 5.34
C GLU A 77 25.80 1.03 5.93
N GLY A 78 26.49 1.69 6.86
CA GLY A 78 26.07 2.96 7.45
C GLY A 78 24.92 2.90 8.46
N VAL A 79 24.57 4.08 8.97
CA VAL A 79 23.49 4.32 9.94
C VAL A 79 22.23 4.76 9.21
N TRP A 80 21.16 3.96 9.31
CA TRP A 80 19.88 4.24 8.66
C TRP A 80 18.76 4.19 9.67
N GLY A 81 17.93 5.25 9.72
CA GLY A 81 16.83 5.35 10.69
C GLY A 81 17.29 5.27 12.16
N GLY A 82 18.55 5.64 12.43
CA GLY A 82 19.17 5.58 13.76
C GLY A 82 19.62 4.20 14.19
N LEU A 83 19.80 3.27 13.26
CA LEU A 83 20.32 1.92 13.52
C LEU A 83 21.57 1.68 12.68
N THR A 84 22.60 1.08 13.28
CA THR A 84 23.80 0.63 12.57
C THR A 84 23.52 -0.65 11.79
N GLU A 85 24.44 -1.08 10.91
CA GLU A 85 24.35 -2.38 10.22
C GLU A 85 24.08 -3.53 11.21
N ALA A 86 24.87 -3.60 12.28
CA ALA A 86 24.81 -4.68 13.26
C ALA A 86 23.44 -4.75 13.94
N GLU A 87 22.83 -3.58 14.20
CA GLU A 87 21.50 -3.47 14.81
C GLU A 87 20.37 -3.78 13.81
N ARG A 88 20.57 -3.48 12.52
CA ARG A 88 19.60 -3.81 11.46
C ARG A 88 19.63 -5.29 11.04
N ARG A 89 20.76 -5.99 11.18
CA ARG A 89 20.91 -7.39 10.79
C ARG A 89 19.78 -8.32 11.29
N PRO A 90 19.43 -8.36 12.59
CA PRO A 90 18.31 -9.18 13.06
C PRO A 90 16.95 -8.74 12.50
N LEU A 91 16.79 -7.46 12.12
CA LEU A 91 15.57 -6.96 11.49
C LEU A 91 15.44 -7.45 10.05
N HIS A 92 16.54 -7.51 9.29
CA HIS A 92 16.55 -8.12 7.96
C HIS A 92 16.16 -9.59 8.02
N ASP A 93 16.77 -10.35 8.93
CA ASP A 93 16.50 -11.79 9.08
C ASP A 93 15.02 -12.07 9.37
N ASN A 94 14.40 -11.22 10.19
CA ASN A 94 13.00 -11.35 10.59
C ASN A 94 12.02 -10.56 9.72
N LEU A 95 12.48 -9.84 8.69
CA LEU A 95 11.63 -8.93 7.91
C LEU A 95 10.46 -9.65 7.28
N HIS A 96 10.67 -10.88 6.77
CA HIS A 96 9.62 -11.70 6.18
C HIS A 96 8.46 -12.00 7.14
N ARG A 97 8.71 -11.98 8.47
CA ARG A 97 7.73 -12.20 9.54
C ARG A 97 7.10 -10.93 10.10
N ARG A 98 7.60 -9.74 9.74
CA ARG A 98 7.00 -8.48 10.18
C ARG A 98 5.54 -8.45 9.75
N LEU A 99 4.66 -8.11 10.70
CA LEU A 99 3.23 -7.97 10.46
C LEU A 99 2.76 -6.60 10.95
N ASP A 100 2.83 -5.59 10.08
CA ASP A 100 2.22 -4.29 10.34
C ASP A 100 0.84 -4.17 9.64
N TYR A 101 -0.22 -4.17 10.45
CA TYR A 101 -1.60 -4.04 9.94
C TYR A 101 -1.87 -2.69 9.25
N ARG A 102 -1.07 -1.64 9.50
CA ARG A 102 -1.19 -0.36 8.78
C ARG A 102 -0.87 -0.56 7.30
N ARG A 103 0.14 -1.38 6.96
CA ARG A 103 0.50 -1.72 5.57
C ARG A 103 -0.57 -2.57 4.91
N VAL A 104 -1.09 -3.58 5.63
CA VAL A 104 -2.24 -4.38 5.16
C VAL A 104 -3.42 -3.48 4.82
N THR A 105 -3.78 -2.55 5.72
CA THR A 105 -4.90 -1.63 5.53
C THR A 105 -4.67 -0.67 4.36
N ALA A 106 -3.44 -0.19 4.17
CA ALA A 106 -3.08 0.69 3.06
C ALA A 106 -3.38 0.06 1.70
N VAL A 107 -3.17 -1.26 1.54
CA VAL A 107 -3.52 -2.00 0.31
C VAL A 107 -5.02 -1.97 0.05
N PHE A 108 -5.83 -2.15 1.10
CA PHE A 108 -7.30 -2.07 0.97
C PHE A 108 -7.78 -0.66 0.65
N GLN A 109 -7.02 0.37 1.02
CA GLN A 109 -7.23 1.77 0.62
C GLN A 109 -6.73 2.07 -0.79
N GLY A 110 -6.20 1.07 -1.52
CA GLY A 110 -5.72 1.21 -2.89
C GLY A 110 -4.31 1.80 -3.00
N ARG A 111 -3.56 1.82 -1.91
CA ARG A 111 -2.17 2.28 -1.90
C ARG A 111 -1.22 1.14 -2.25
N ASP A 112 -0.15 1.50 -2.95
CA ASP A 112 0.92 0.57 -3.30
C ASP A 112 2.05 0.66 -2.27
N VAL A 113 2.16 -0.34 -1.39
CA VAL A 113 3.14 -0.38 -0.30
C VAL A 113 3.91 -1.69 -0.36
N HIS A 114 5.17 -1.67 0.09
CA HIS A 114 5.93 -2.91 0.19
C HIS A 114 5.34 -3.81 1.28
N LEU A 115 5.00 -5.04 0.90
CA LEU A 115 4.44 -6.06 1.79
C LEU A 115 5.45 -7.16 2.00
N THR A 116 5.64 -7.55 3.26
CA THR A 116 6.34 -8.78 3.63
C THR A 116 5.49 -9.99 3.29
N GLU A 117 6.07 -11.19 3.40
CA GLU A 117 5.34 -12.43 3.19
C GLU A 117 4.15 -12.57 4.15
N ALA A 118 4.37 -12.30 5.44
CA ALA A 118 3.30 -12.31 6.44
C ALA A 118 2.19 -11.28 6.14
N GLU A 119 2.54 -10.04 5.78
CA GLU A 119 1.59 -8.99 5.44
C GLU A 119 0.77 -9.36 4.18
N ARG A 120 1.45 -9.90 3.15
CA ARG A 120 0.82 -10.36 1.91
C ARG A 120 -0.18 -11.48 2.18
N GLN A 121 0.16 -12.45 3.03
CA GLN A 121 -0.74 -13.53 3.40
C GLN A 121 -2.00 -12.99 4.08
N VAL A 122 -1.87 -12.01 4.98
CA VAL A 122 -3.01 -11.38 5.65
C VAL A 122 -3.90 -10.63 4.66
N VAL A 123 -3.32 -9.95 3.66
CA VAL A 123 -4.09 -9.32 2.57
C VAL A 123 -4.90 -10.36 1.80
N ILE A 124 -4.29 -11.50 1.45
CA ILE A 124 -4.95 -12.59 0.71
C ILE A 124 -6.13 -13.15 1.51
N ASP A 125 -5.91 -13.49 2.78
CA ASP A 125 -6.94 -14.04 3.67
C ASP A 125 -8.12 -13.06 3.81
N HIS A 126 -7.84 -11.77 4.02
CA HIS A 126 -8.87 -10.73 4.10
C HIS A 126 -9.59 -10.51 2.77
N ALA A 127 -8.88 -10.55 1.64
CA ALA A 127 -9.48 -10.42 0.31
C ALA A 127 -10.47 -11.55 0.06
N TYR A 128 -10.13 -12.78 0.45
CA TYR A 128 -11.04 -13.92 0.37
C TYR A 128 -12.30 -13.71 1.22
N VAL A 129 -12.15 -13.33 2.49
CA VAL A 129 -13.30 -13.08 3.40
C VAL A 129 -14.19 -11.95 2.88
N ARG A 130 -13.62 -10.94 2.23
CA ARG A 130 -14.36 -9.82 1.59
C ARG A 130 -14.96 -10.18 0.23
N GLY A 131 -14.80 -11.41 -0.26
CA GLY A 131 -15.34 -11.86 -1.54
C GLY A 131 -14.70 -11.19 -2.76
N TRP A 132 -13.42 -10.82 -2.67
CA TRP A 132 -12.72 -10.22 -3.80
C TRP A 132 -12.63 -11.20 -4.99
N GLN A 133 -12.82 -10.66 -6.19
CA GLN A 133 -12.56 -11.38 -7.43
C GLN A 133 -11.03 -11.46 -7.70
N PRO A 134 -10.55 -12.50 -8.41
CA PRO A 134 -9.12 -12.66 -8.66
C PRO A 134 -8.50 -11.47 -9.40
N ASP A 135 -9.22 -10.81 -10.32
CA ASP A 135 -8.71 -9.61 -11.02
C ASP A 135 -8.40 -8.45 -10.07
N ARG A 136 -9.24 -8.25 -9.05
CA ARG A 136 -9.04 -7.20 -8.04
C ARG A 136 -7.82 -7.49 -7.19
N LEU A 137 -7.63 -8.75 -6.78
CA LEU A 137 -6.45 -9.17 -6.01
C LEU A 137 -5.18 -9.09 -6.86
N ALA A 138 -5.24 -9.52 -8.13
CA ALA A 138 -4.14 -9.44 -9.08
C ALA A 138 -3.68 -7.98 -9.27
N GLY A 139 -4.64 -7.07 -9.43
CA GLY A 139 -4.39 -5.64 -9.40
C GLY A 139 -3.72 -5.20 -8.10
N ALA A 140 -4.32 -5.46 -6.94
CA ALA A 140 -3.81 -4.96 -5.66
C ALA A 140 -2.40 -5.46 -5.30
N LEU A 141 -2.05 -6.70 -5.67
CA LEU A 141 -0.76 -7.32 -5.31
C LEU A 141 0.28 -7.33 -6.43
N GLN A 142 -0.04 -6.79 -7.61
CA GLN A 142 0.82 -6.81 -8.81
C GLN A 142 1.28 -8.22 -9.20
N ILE A 143 0.33 -9.16 -9.24
CA ILE A 143 0.56 -10.55 -9.61
C ILE A 143 -0.32 -10.94 -10.80
N SER A 144 -0.01 -12.06 -11.44
CA SER A 144 -0.86 -12.58 -12.51
C SER A 144 -2.25 -12.99 -12.00
N HIS A 145 -3.27 -12.85 -12.85
CA HIS A 145 -4.63 -13.29 -12.55
C HIS A 145 -4.71 -14.78 -12.16
N LYS A 146 -3.93 -15.65 -12.83
CA LYS A 146 -3.83 -17.08 -12.50
C LYS A 146 -3.31 -17.27 -11.08
N HIS A 147 -2.22 -16.60 -10.73
CA HIS A 147 -1.64 -16.69 -9.38
C HIS A 147 -2.61 -16.18 -8.31
N ALA A 148 -3.28 -15.04 -8.56
CA ALA A 148 -4.30 -14.51 -7.64
C ALA A 148 -5.46 -15.50 -7.42
N ARG A 149 -5.91 -16.19 -8.47
CA ARG A 149 -6.95 -17.22 -8.38
C ARG A 149 -6.50 -18.40 -7.51
N ASP A 150 -5.26 -18.84 -7.69
CA ASP A 150 -4.71 -19.96 -6.92
C ASP A 150 -4.56 -19.59 -5.44
N LEU A 151 -4.12 -18.37 -5.12
CA LEU A 151 -4.05 -17.85 -3.76
C LEU A 151 -5.42 -17.77 -3.08
N LEU A 152 -6.44 -17.26 -3.78
CA LEU A 152 -7.81 -17.24 -3.25
C LEU A 152 -8.38 -18.64 -3.02
N ARG A 153 -8.00 -19.62 -3.87
CA ARG A 153 -8.35 -21.03 -3.65
C ARG A 153 -7.65 -21.59 -2.41
N GLN A 154 -6.37 -21.30 -2.21
CA GLN A 154 -5.64 -21.71 -1.02
C GLN A 154 -6.26 -21.12 0.26
N ALA A 155 -6.62 -19.83 0.25
CA ALA A 155 -7.33 -19.19 1.35
C ALA A 155 -8.68 -19.86 1.64
N ALA A 156 -9.44 -20.21 0.59
CA ALA A 156 -10.70 -20.95 0.73
C ALA A 156 -10.50 -22.33 1.37
N ASN A 157 -9.46 -23.05 0.96
CA ASN A 157 -9.12 -24.36 1.52
C ASN A 157 -8.70 -24.22 2.99
N LYS A 158 -7.87 -23.23 3.33
CA LYS A 158 -7.47 -22.91 4.72
C LYS A 158 -8.69 -22.68 5.62
N VAL A 159 -9.67 -21.90 5.14
CA VAL A 159 -10.93 -21.67 5.88
C VAL A 159 -11.74 -22.95 5.99
N PHE A 160 -11.84 -23.74 4.92
CA PHE A 160 -12.54 -25.02 4.94
C PHE A 160 -11.92 -26.02 5.93
N ASP A 161 -10.60 -26.15 5.94
CA ASP A 161 -9.88 -27.03 6.86
C ASP A 161 -10.04 -26.58 8.32
N ARG A 162 -9.97 -25.27 8.56
CA ARG A 162 -10.26 -24.67 9.86
C ARG A 162 -11.68 -25.03 10.33
N ASP A 163 -12.69 -24.79 9.50
CA ASP A 163 -14.09 -25.04 9.82
C ASP A 163 -14.35 -26.53 10.08
N ARG A 164 -13.74 -27.41 9.28
CA ARG A 164 -13.75 -28.86 9.51
C ARG A 164 -13.15 -29.21 10.87
N ASN A 165 -12.01 -28.62 11.23
CA ASN A 165 -11.35 -28.87 12.50
C ASN A 165 -12.18 -28.41 13.71
N TYR A 166 -12.96 -27.33 13.55
CA TYR A 166 -13.88 -26.84 14.59
C TYR A 166 -15.30 -27.47 14.52
N GLY A 167 -15.51 -28.51 13.70
CA GLY A 167 -16.80 -29.19 13.60
C GLY A 167 -17.93 -28.34 13.00
N VAL A 168 -17.60 -27.26 12.28
CA VAL A 168 -18.60 -26.39 11.65
C VAL A 168 -19.29 -27.15 10.51
N PRO A 169 -20.62 -27.32 10.54
CA PRO A 169 -21.32 -28.06 9.49
C PRO A 169 -21.18 -27.38 8.13
N ARG A 170 -20.94 -28.17 7.07
CA ARG A 170 -20.92 -27.62 5.71
C ARG A 170 -22.30 -27.05 5.37
N SER A 171 -22.31 -25.80 4.88
CA SER A 171 -23.50 -25.24 4.24
C SER A 171 -23.90 -26.12 3.05
N LYS A 172 -25.06 -26.78 3.15
CA LYS A 172 -25.65 -27.57 2.06
C LYS A 172 -26.10 -26.61 0.96
N LYS A 173 -25.27 -26.35 -0.06
CA LYS A 173 -25.69 -25.58 -1.24
C LYS A 173 -26.86 -26.31 -1.94
N LYS A 174 -28.08 -25.77 -1.85
CA LYS A 174 -29.21 -26.17 -2.72
C LYS A 174 -28.78 -25.93 -4.18
N ARG A 175 -28.54 -27.00 -4.95
CA ARG A 175 -28.41 -26.90 -6.42
C ARG A 175 -29.74 -26.38 -6.96
N LYS A 176 -29.84 -25.09 -7.29
CA LYS A 176 -30.95 -24.58 -8.10
C LYS A 176 -30.77 -25.14 -9.51
N LYS A 177 -31.58 -26.15 -9.85
CA LYS A 177 -31.62 -26.79 -11.17
C LYS A 177 -32.17 -25.74 -12.14
N THR A 178 -31.31 -24.99 -12.82
CA THR A 178 -31.75 -24.11 -13.92
C THR A 178 -32.12 -24.98 -15.10
N SER A 179 -33.42 -25.24 -15.28
CA SER A 179 -33.97 -25.84 -16.50
C SER A 179 -33.78 -24.86 -17.65
N LYS A 180 -33.07 -25.32 -18.68
CA LYS A 180 -32.83 -24.67 -19.96
C LYS A 180 -34.18 -24.46 -20.66
N ALA A 181 -34.64 -23.21 -20.81
CA ALA A 181 -35.66 -22.86 -21.80
C ALA A 181 -34.94 -22.29 -23.03
N LYS A 182 -35.08 -23.00 -24.14
CA LYS A 182 -34.50 -22.71 -25.45
C LYS A 182 -35.52 -21.86 -26.21
N GLY A 183 -35.12 -20.69 -26.72
CA GLY A 183 -35.98 -19.88 -27.58
C GLY A 183 -35.40 -18.50 -27.87
N THR A 184 -34.61 -18.38 -28.94
CA THR A 184 -34.40 -17.11 -29.67
C THR A 184 -35.56 -16.98 -30.67
N PRO A 185 -35.99 -15.76 -31.02
CA PRO A 185 -35.35 -15.05 -32.13
C PRO A 185 -35.14 -13.54 -31.89
N ALA A 186 -34.20 -12.97 -32.63
CA ALA A 186 -34.02 -11.53 -32.87
C ALA A 186 -34.26 -11.27 -34.38
N PRO A 187 -34.19 -10.04 -34.94
CA PRO A 187 -34.28 -8.68 -34.38
C PRO A 187 -35.33 -7.80 -35.12
N ALA A 188 -35.63 -6.60 -34.61
CA ALA A 188 -36.28 -5.54 -35.40
C ALA A 188 -35.68 -4.16 -35.05
N VAL A 189 -35.58 -3.31 -36.07
CA VAL A 189 -34.67 -2.17 -36.20
C VAL A 189 -35.38 -0.82 -35.98
N SER A 190 -34.65 0.14 -35.41
CA SER A 190 -34.69 1.62 -35.57
C SER A 190 -35.98 2.43 -35.38
N GLY A 191 -35.86 3.46 -34.53
CA GLY A 191 -36.69 4.66 -34.54
C GLY A 191 -36.01 5.80 -33.77
N THR A 192 -35.34 6.68 -34.52
CA THR A 192 -34.69 7.92 -34.08
C THR A 192 -35.70 8.94 -33.55
N GLN A 193 -35.39 9.68 -32.47
CA GLN A 193 -35.54 11.14 -32.40
C GLN A 193 -35.04 11.75 -31.08
N GLN A 194 -34.19 12.77 -31.25
CA GLN A 194 -33.72 13.76 -30.28
C GLN A 194 -34.78 14.87 -30.12
N PRO A 195 -34.69 15.71 -29.09
CA PRO A 195 -34.38 17.11 -29.43
C PRO A 195 -33.39 17.81 -28.47
N ALA A 196 -32.79 18.87 -29.03
CA ALA A 196 -32.01 19.97 -28.44
C ALA A 196 -32.66 20.58 -27.19
N GLY A 197 -32.04 21.35 -26.29
CA GLY A 197 -30.80 22.13 -26.26
C GLY A 197 -31.06 23.38 -25.40
N ARG A 198 -30.34 23.50 -24.25
CA ARG A 198 -29.84 24.67 -23.48
C ARG A 198 -30.59 26.04 -23.49
N PRO A 199 -30.54 26.84 -22.39
CA PRO A 199 -29.26 27.48 -22.01
C PRO A 199 -28.98 27.67 -20.52
N ALA A 200 -27.73 28.03 -20.27
CA ALA A 200 -27.17 28.50 -19.01
C ALA A 200 -27.69 29.91 -18.65
N ALA A 201 -27.74 30.21 -17.35
CA ALA A 201 -27.83 31.58 -16.86
C ALA A 201 -26.69 31.84 -15.86
N SER A 202 -25.81 32.74 -16.28
CA SER A 202 -24.81 33.46 -15.49
C SER A 202 -25.46 34.59 -14.67
N THR A 203 -24.81 34.89 -13.55
CA THR A 203 -24.74 36.07 -12.65
C THR A 203 -25.54 37.35 -12.97
N PRO A 204 -25.82 38.20 -11.96
CA PRO A 204 -24.86 39.29 -11.72
C PRO A 204 -24.58 39.62 -10.24
N ALA A 205 -23.40 40.23 -10.07
CA ALA A 205 -22.94 40.90 -8.87
C ALA A 205 -23.71 42.20 -8.60
N HIS A 206 -23.82 42.58 -7.33
CA HIS A 206 -23.73 43.98 -6.93
C HIS A 206 -23.02 44.10 -5.58
N ALA A 207 -21.96 44.91 -5.59
CA ALA A 207 -21.12 45.27 -4.47
C ALA A 207 -21.82 46.26 -3.52
N LEU A 208 -21.42 46.27 -2.25
CA LEU A 208 -21.36 47.49 -1.46
C LEU A 208 -20.14 47.47 -0.52
N LEU A 209 -19.39 48.56 -0.63
CA LEU A 209 -18.20 48.95 0.11
C LEU A 209 -18.51 49.19 1.60
N GLY A 210 -17.55 48.89 2.46
CA GLY A 210 -17.49 49.37 3.85
C GLY A 210 -16.03 49.52 4.27
N LYS A 211 -15.63 50.76 4.59
CA LYS A 211 -14.27 51.26 4.76
C LYS A 211 -13.67 50.93 6.14
N ALA A 212 -12.35 51.02 6.16
CA ALA A 212 -11.43 51.13 7.29
C ALA A 212 -11.95 51.88 8.53
N ALA A 213 -11.56 51.36 9.69
CA ALA A 213 -10.98 52.08 10.81
C ALA A 213 -10.00 51.14 11.53
#